data_AF-A0A2G4KGS9-F1
#
_entry.id   AF-A0A2G4KGS9-F1
#
_cell.length_a   1.000
_cell.length_b   1.000
_cell.length_c   1.000
_cell.angle_alpha   90.00
_cell.angle_beta   90.00
_cell.angle_gamma   90.00
#
_symmetry.space_group_name_H-M   'P 1'
#
loop_
_entity.id
_entity.type
_entity.pdbx_description
1 polymer ?
#
loop_
_entity_poly.entity_id
_entity_poly.type
_entity_poly.pdbx_seq_one_letter_code
_entity_poly.pdbx_strand_id
1 'polypeptide(L)' 'MSMTFTGEDRILLDRYIESVLLRFGDGRYSLHDATQALAETFTQVGRGLPDVLTHLRGVVEAGDDA' A
#
# COMPACT_ATOMS: atom_id res chain seq x y z
N MET A 1 -1.80 20.31 5.08
CA MET A 1 -3.22 19.90 5.13
C MET A 1 -3.24 18.46 5.62
N SER A 2 -3.93 18.16 6.73
CA SER A 2 -4.11 16.75 7.13
C SER A 2 -5.04 16.09 6.12
N MET A 3 -4.56 15.03 5.48
CA MET A 3 -5.36 14.22 4.58
C MET A 3 -6.31 13.38 5.43
N THR A 4 -7.61 13.66 5.37
CA THR A 4 -8.62 12.83 6.02
C THR A 4 -8.92 11.66 5.09
N PHE A 5 -8.44 10.46 5.44
CA PHE A 5 -8.79 9.25 4.70
C PHE A 5 -10.30 9.05 4.75
N THR A 6 -10.92 8.98 3.58
CA THR A 6 -12.33 8.61 3.44
C THR A 6 -12.51 7.12 3.70
N GLY A 7 -13.76 6.66 3.78
CA GLY A 7 -14.06 5.23 3.87
C GLY A 7 -13.50 4.43 2.69
N GLU A 8 -13.52 5.00 1.49
CA GLU A 8 -12.98 4.38 0.27
C GLU A 8 -11.45 4.31 0.30
N ASP A 9 -10.78 5.35 0.80
CA ASP A 9 -9.32 5.35 0.94
C ASP A 9 -8.85 4.28 1.93
N ARG A 10 -9.66 4.00 2.96
CA ARG A 10 -9.37 2.94 3.92
C ARG A 10 -9.46 1.54 3.30
N ILE A 11 -10.42 1.32 2.40
CA ILE A 11 -10.54 0.06 1.64
C ILE A 11 -9.32 -0.12 0.73
N LEU A 12 -8.87 0.96 0.08
CA LEU A 12 -7.67 0.93 -0.75
C LEU A 12 -6.41 0.59 0.06
N LEU A 13 -6.27 1.14 1.26
CA LEU A 13 -5.16 0.83 2.16
C LEU A 13 -5.18 -0.64 2.61
N ASP A 14 -6.36 -1.18 2.90
CA ASP A 14 -6.53 -2.58 3.29
C ASP A 14 -6.09 -3.53 2.16
N ARG A 15 -6.59 -3.28 0.94
CA ARG A 15 -6.17 -4.04 -0.26
C ARG A 15 -4.69 -3.94 -0.56
N TYR A 16 -4.08 -2.78 -0.31
CA TYR A 16 -2.64 -2.61 -0.46
C TYR A 16 -1.86 -3.48 0.53
N ILE A 17 -2.27 -3.51 1.80
CA ILE A 17 -1.64 -4.34 2.83
C ILE A 17 -1.74 -5.81 2.43
N GLU A 18 -2.94 -6.27 2.04
CA GLU A 18 -3.17 -7.64 1.56
C GLU A 18 -2.25 -7.96 0.37
N SER A 19 -2.17 -7.04 -0.61
CA SER A 19 -1.32 -7.16 -1.79
C SER A 19 0.18 -7.29 -1.47
N VAL A 20 0.68 -6.59 -0.44
CA VAL A 20 2.07 -6.71 0.01
C VAL A 20 2.30 -8.05 0.72
N LEU A 21 1.34 -8.47 1.55
CA LEU A 21 1.42 -9.73 2.28
C LEU A 21 1.33 -10.96 1.36
N LEU A 22 0.51 -10.90 0.31
CA LEU A 22 0.43 -11.94 -0.72
C LEU A 22 1.77 -12.10 -1.45
N ARG A 23 2.39 -10.99 -1.87
CA ARG A 23 3.72 -11.02 -2.52
C ARG A 23 4.80 -11.60 -1.62
N PHE A 24 4.72 -11.37 -0.31
CA PHE A 24 5.59 -12.03 0.66
C PHE A 24 5.29 -13.54 0.74
N GLY A 25 4.02 -13.93 0.83
CA GLY A 25 3.59 -15.33 0.82
C GLY A 25 4.03 -16.11 -0.42
N ASP A 26 4.02 -15.46 -1.58
CA ASP A 26 4.48 -16.02 -2.86
C ASP A 26 6.01 -15.99 -3.04
N GLY A 27 6.76 -15.46 -2.07
CA GLY A 27 8.20 -15.32 -2.13
C GLY A 27 8.70 -14.25 -3.12
N ARG A 28 7.81 -13.43 -3.68
CA ARG A 28 8.15 -12.29 -4.56
C ARG A 28 8.77 -11.14 -3.77
N TYR A 29 8.36 -10.97 -2.51
CA TYR A 29 8.98 -10.05 -1.54
C TYR A 29 9.69 -10.83 -0.44
N SER A 30 10.87 -10.37 -0.04
CA SER A 30 11.43 -10.77 1.25
C SER A 30 10.69 -10.08 2.41
N LEU A 31 10.89 -10.54 3.65
CA LEU A 31 10.35 -9.87 4.83
C LEU A 31 10.82 -8.40 4.91
N HIS A 32 12.06 -8.14 4.48
CA HIS A 32 12.62 -6.80 4.44
C HIS A 32 11.87 -5.92 3.43
N ASP A 33 11.66 -6.41 2.21
CA ASP A 33 10.97 -5.67 1.14
C ASP A 33 9.52 -5.36 1.53
N ALA A 34 8.81 -6.34 2.10
CA ALA A 34 7.45 -6.15 2.58
C ALA A 34 7.39 -5.12 3.72
N THR A 35 8.31 -5.19 4.67
CA THR A 35 8.38 -4.22 5.79
C THR A 35 8.69 -2.81 5.29
N GLN A 36 9.62 -2.67 4.34
CA GLN A 36 9.97 -1.38 3.77
C GLN A 36 8.79 -0.77 3.00
N ALA A 37 8.11 -1.56 2.16
CA ALA A 37 6.95 -1.11 1.38
C ALA A 37 5.80 -0.61 2.28
N LEU A 38 5.55 -1.29 3.41
CA LEU A 38 4.56 -0.86 4.39
C LEU A 38 5.00 0.43 5.11
N ALA A 39 6.25 0.49 5.57
CA ALA A 39 6.77 1.63 6.32
C ALA A 39 6.81 2.93 5.49
N GLU A 40 7.24 2.84 4.23
CA GLU A 40 7.24 3.96 3.30
C GLU A 40 5.82 4.46 3.07
N THR A 41 4.88 3.56 2.79
CA THR A 41 3.48 3.92 2.55
C THR A 41 2.83 4.57 3.76
N PHE A 42 2.99 4.01 4.96
CA PHE A 42 2.44 4.62 6.18
C PHE A 42 3.06 5.99 6.48
N THR A 43 4.35 6.18 6.15
CA THR A 43 4.99 7.48 6.27
C THR A 43 4.39 8.49 5.30
N GLN A 44 4.11 8.09 4.05
CA GLN A 44 3.47 8.96 3.05
C GLN A 44 2.04 9.33 3.44
N VAL A 45 1.26 8.36 3.96
CA VAL A 45 -0.08 8.58 4.51
C VAL A 45 -0.04 9.55 5.69
N GLY A 46 0.86 9.33 6.65
CA GLY A 46 1.00 10.20 7.82
C GLY A 46 1.45 11.63 7.49
N ARG A 47 2.14 11.81 6.36
CA ARG A 47 2.54 13.12 5.83
C ARG A 47 1.47 13.79 4.95
N GLY A 48 0.40 13.09 4.60
CA GLY A 48 -0.67 13.59 3.75
C GLY A 48 -0.20 13.93 2.33
N LEU A 49 0.71 13.12 1.77
CA LEU A 49 1.21 13.36 0.41
C LEU A 49 0.11 13.07 -0.62
N PRO A 50 -0.10 13.95 -1.62
CA PRO A 50 -1.23 13.85 -2.54
C PRO A 50 -1.18 12.61 -3.45
N ASP A 51 0.02 12.09 -3.72
CA ASP A 51 0.23 10.99 -4.66
C ASP A 51 0.11 9.59 -4.03
N VAL A 52 -0.11 9.51 -2.72
CA VAL A 52 -0.14 8.24 -1.99
C VAL A 52 -1.26 7.33 -2.48
N LEU A 53 -2.44 7.88 -2.81
CA LEU A 53 -3.57 7.10 -3.32
C LEU A 53 -3.26 6.51 -4.71
N THR A 54 -2.54 7.25 -5.55
CA THR A 54 -2.10 6.78 -6.87
C THR A 54 -1.11 5.62 -6.73
N HIS A 55 -0.16 5.74 -5.80
CA HIS A 55 0.80 4.67 -5.49
C HIS A 55 0.10 3.39 -5.00
N LEU A 56 -0.81 3.51 -4.04
CA LEU A 56 -1.57 2.39 -3.49
C LEU A 56 -2.35 1.64 -4.59
N ARG A 57 -3.03 2.38 -5.48
CA ARG A 57 -3.77 1.79 -6.62
C ARG A 57 -2.87 0.99 -7.53
N GLY A 58 -1.73 1.55 -7.95
CA GLY A 58 -0.81 0.86 -8.85
C GLY A 58 -0.29 -0.47 -8.29
N VAL A 59 -0.05 -0.56 -6.97
CA VAL A 59 0.41 -1.80 -6.33
C VAL A 59 -0.71 -2.84 -6.21
N VAL A 60 -1.95 -2.41 -5.94
CA VAL A 60 -3.12 -3.29 -5.93
C VAL A 60 -3.40 -3.84 -7.33
N GLU A 61 -3.41 -2.96 -8.34
CA GLU A 61 -3.64 -3.36 -9.75
C GLU A 61 -2.57 -4.31 -10.27
N ALA A 62 -1.30 -4.08 -9.92
CA ALA A 62 -0.20 -5.00 -10.26
C ALA A 62 -0.24 -6.35 -9.50
N GLY A 63 -1.14 -6.49 -8.52
CA GLY A 63 -1.35 -7.72 -7.77
C GLY A 63 -2.51 -8.56 -8.31
N ASP A 64 -3.49 -7.93 -8.95
CA ASP A 64 -4.70 -8.58 -9.48
C ASP A 64 -4.42 -9.35 -10.78
N ASP A 65 -3.39 -8.97 -11.54
CA ASP A 65 -2.99 -9.60 -12.82
C ASP A 65 -2.20 -10.91 -12.64
N ALA A 66 -1.94 -11.34 -11.39
CA ALA A 66 -0.96 -12.38 -11.04
C ALA A 66 -1.55 -13.77 -10.74
#